data_AF-A0A091P1M1-F1
#
_entry.id   AF-A0A091P1M1-F1
#
_cell.length_a   1.000
_cell.length_b   1.000
_cell.length_c   1.000
_cell.angle_alpha   90.00
_cell.angle_beta   90.00
_cell.angle_gamma   90.00
#
_symmetry.space_group_name_H-M   'P 1'
#
loop_
_entity.id
_entity.type
_entity.pdbx_description
1 polymer ?
#
loop_
_entity_poly.entity_id
_entity_poly.type
_entity_poly.pdbx_seq_one_letter_code
_entity_poly.pdbx_strand_id
1 'polypeptide(L)'
;RLQPILTSSRHVMTILFVADEGVADSGFFATYQARNATEKTCSPAEFSCGNGECRALESVCDGWHDCPDGTDEVNCTGVSYPAFGSVCEPVEVEMCLGLGYNATSFPNIWLAIPDQEGAAEVLQDYQVSCPGAACGTTPTTTYHAMLTTTLPLLMELACYQHLRLLICSLFVPKCTPDGGVLQPCQAVCLAAELRCQQSLGLLGILWPINCNILPDSSDPIECFQP
;
A
#
# COMPACT_ATOMS: atom_id res chain seq x y z
N ARG A 1 -5.92 10.30 9.08
CA ARG A 1 -6.09 11.32 10.16
C ARG A 1 -6.39 10.54 11.43
N LEU A 2 -5.44 10.47 12.38
CA LEU A 2 -5.65 9.72 13.63
C LEU A 2 -6.87 10.26 14.37
N GLN A 3 -7.71 9.36 14.85
CA GLN A 3 -8.87 9.70 15.69
C GLN A 3 -8.35 10.07 17.08
N PRO A 4 -8.76 11.20 17.67
CA PRO A 4 -8.34 11.54 19.02
C PRO A 4 -8.98 10.57 20.02
N ILE A 5 -8.15 9.87 20.80
CA ILE A 5 -8.62 9.09 21.95
C ILE A 5 -8.99 10.08 23.05
N LEU A 6 -10.28 10.22 23.34
CA LEU A 6 -10.76 11.11 24.39
C LEU A 6 -11.17 10.29 25.62
N THR A 7 -10.50 10.52 26.75
CA THR A 7 -10.80 9.87 28.03
C THR A 7 -11.53 10.84 28.96
N SER A 8 -12.74 10.48 29.44
CA SER A 8 -13.50 11.27 30.41
C SER A 8 -13.50 10.61 31.78
N SER A 9 -13.22 11.39 32.81
CA SER A 9 -13.35 10.97 34.22
C SER A 9 -14.78 11.12 34.76
N ARG A 10 -15.72 11.58 33.91
CA ARG A 10 -17.13 11.79 34.25
C ARG A 10 -18.04 11.01 33.30
N HIS A 11 -19.28 10.76 33.72
CA HIS A 11 -20.29 10.08 32.91
C HIS A 11 -20.86 10.94 31.76
N VAL A 12 -20.32 12.14 31.53
CA VAL A 12 -20.73 13.05 30.47
C VAL A 12 -19.48 13.44 29.67
N MET A 13 -19.60 13.33 28.36
CA MET A 13 -18.54 13.67 27.40
C MET A 13 -19.12 14.57 26.32
N THR A 14 -18.50 15.73 26.10
CA THR A 14 -18.95 16.71 25.10
C THR A 14 -17.90 16.81 24.00
N ILE A 15 -18.30 16.51 22.76
CA ILE A 15 -17.45 16.64 21.58
C ILE A 15 -17.92 17.86 20.79
N LEU A 16 -17.03 18.82 20.57
CA LEU A 16 -17.29 20.02 19.79
C LEU A 16 -16.58 19.92 18.44
N PHE A 17 -17.35 19.94 17.37
CA PHE A 17 -16.82 20.03 16.01
C PHE A 17 -16.93 21.46 15.51
N VAL A 18 -15.85 21.97 14.92
CA VAL A 18 -15.79 23.30 14.30
C VAL A 18 -15.42 23.08 12.84
N ALA A 19 -16.31 23.46 11.93
CA ALA A 19 -16.05 23.47 10.49
C ALA A 19 -15.68 24.89 10.05
N ASP A 20 -14.85 25.01 9.01
CA ASP A 20 -14.57 26.27 8.32
C ASP A 20 -15.46 26.43 7.08
N GLU A 21 -15.37 27.58 6.39
CA GLU A 21 -16.27 27.95 5.28
C GLU A 21 -16.08 27.09 4.01
N GLY A 22 -15.20 26.09 4.01
CA GLY A 22 -14.85 25.30 2.83
C GLY A 22 -15.70 24.05 2.57
N VAL A 23 -16.47 23.56 3.56
CA VAL A 23 -17.26 22.31 3.43
C VAL A 23 -18.64 22.52 4.05
N ALA A 24 -19.63 22.84 3.21
CA ALA A 24 -20.98 23.19 3.67
C ALA A 24 -22.07 22.16 3.31
N ASP A 25 -21.74 21.10 2.56
CA ASP A 25 -22.77 20.32 1.84
C ASP A 25 -22.98 18.87 2.31
N SER A 26 -22.19 18.40 3.28
CA SER A 26 -22.47 17.14 3.97
C SER A 26 -22.21 17.30 5.46
N GLY A 27 -23.25 17.10 6.27
CA GLY A 27 -23.09 16.93 7.70
C GLY A 27 -22.22 15.71 8.02
N PHE A 28 -21.90 15.51 9.29
CA PHE A 28 -21.17 14.32 9.73
C PHE A 28 -22.12 13.35 10.46
N PHE A 29 -21.85 12.05 10.31
CA PHE A 29 -22.41 11.03 11.18
C PHE A 29 -21.30 10.57 12.14
N ALA A 30 -21.56 10.61 13.43
CA ALA A 30 -20.64 10.13 14.45
C ALA A 30 -21.30 9.00 15.24
N THR A 31 -20.58 7.90 15.42
CA THR A 31 -20.95 6.83 16.36
C THR A 31 -20.03 6.90 17.57
N TYR A 32 -20.56 6.54 18.73
CA TYR A 32 -19.76 6.41 19.95
C TYR A 32 -20.00 5.05 20.57
N GLN A 33 -18.98 4.51 21.23
CA GLN A 33 -19.08 3.31 22.04
C GLN A 33 -18.40 3.56 23.38
N ALA A 34 -19.14 3.43 24.48
CA ALA A 34 -18.56 3.48 25.81
C ALA A 34 -17.97 2.10 26.14
N ARG A 35 -16.65 2.02 26.34
CA ARG A 35 -15.97 0.79 26.78
C ARG A 35 -15.52 0.93 28.23
N ASN A 36 -15.74 -0.10 29.03
CA ASN A 36 -15.29 -0.13 30.41
C ASN A 36 -13.78 -0.40 30.45
N ALA A 37 -13.00 0.47 31.07
CA ALA A 37 -11.53 0.39 31.08
C ALA A 37 -10.98 -0.92 31.71
N THR A 38 -11.81 -1.63 32.50
CA THR A 38 -11.47 -2.90 33.14
C THR A 38 -11.92 -4.14 32.36
N GLU A 39 -12.82 -4.00 31.36
CA GLU A 39 -13.18 -5.09 30.44
C GLU A 39 -12.35 -4.95 29.16
N LYS A 40 -11.05 -5.28 29.26
CA LYS A 40 -10.20 -5.53 28.10
C LYS A 40 -10.51 -6.91 27.54
N THR A 41 -11.68 -7.05 26.93
CA THR A 41 -11.97 -8.11 25.99
C THR A 41 -12.42 -7.41 24.73
N CYS A 42 -11.61 -7.49 23.68
CA CYS A 42 -12.04 -7.07 22.35
C CYS A 42 -13.41 -7.67 22.03
N SER A 43 -14.19 -6.99 21.20
CA SER A 43 -15.48 -7.53 20.74
C SER A 43 -15.28 -8.95 20.20
N PRO A 44 -16.30 -9.84 20.23
CA PRO A 44 -16.20 -11.15 19.58
C PRO A 44 -15.86 -11.09 18.09
N ALA A 45 -16.02 -9.92 17.46
CA ALA A 45 -15.66 -9.63 16.08
C ALA A 45 -14.30 -8.91 15.93
N GLU A 46 -13.49 -8.81 17.00
CA GLU A 46 -12.23 -8.09 17.02
C GLU A 46 -11.09 -9.00 17.55
N PHE A 47 -9.91 -8.89 16.95
CA PHE A 47 -8.66 -9.51 17.38
C PHE A 47 -7.87 -8.61 18.33
N SER A 48 -7.21 -9.20 19.33
CA SER A 48 -6.39 -8.45 20.29
C SER A 48 -4.92 -8.53 19.91
N CYS A 49 -4.32 -7.39 19.56
CA CYS A 49 -2.87 -7.27 19.42
C CYS A 49 -2.17 -7.49 20.77
N GLY A 50 -0.87 -7.79 20.78
CA GLY A 50 -0.10 -8.04 22.02
C GLY A 50 0.03 -6.82 22.94
N ASN A 51 -0.14 -5.60 22.43
CA ASN A 51 -0.26 -4.37 23.24
C ASN A 51 -1.69 -4.12 23.79
N GLY A 52 -2.66 -4.96 23.40
CA GLY A 52 -4.06 -4.87 23.78
C GLY A 52 -4.87 -3.82 23.02
N GLU A 53 -4.40 -3.38 21.84
CA GLU A 53 -5.27 -2.78 20.81
C GLU A 53 -6.19 -3.85 20.20
N CYS A 54 -7.37 -3.43 19.77
CA CYS A 54 -8.31 -4.30 19.10
C CYS A 54 -8.35 -3.95 17.60
N ARG A 55 -8.11 -4.95 16.76
CA ARG A 55 -8.27 -4.88 15.29
C ARG A 55 -9.49 -5.68 14.88
N ALA A 56 -10.01 -5.42 13.69
CA ALA A 56 -11.15 -6.18 13.19
C ALA A 56 -10.69 -7.62 12.88
N LEU A 57 -11.58 -8.62 13.00
CA LEU A 57 -11.20 -10.01 12.67
C LEU A 57 -10.85 -10.17 11.18
N GLU A 58 -11.40 -9.33 10.31
CA GLU A 58 -11.03 -9.28 8.89
C GLU A 58 -9.60 -8.80 8.63
N SER A 59 -8.97 -8.13 9.60
CA SER A 59 -7.57 -7.65 9.58
C SER A 59 -6.58 -8.70 10.11
N VAL A 60 -7.00 -9.95 10.29
CA VAL A 60 -6.12 -11.02 10.77
C VAL A 60 -5.74 -11.88 9.58
N CYS A 61 -4.44 -12.04 9.33
CA CYS A 61 -3.90 -12.80 8.21
C CYS A 61 -4.33 -12.24 6.85
N ASP A 62 -4.40 -10.92 6.73
CA ASP A 62 -4.78 -10.24 5.50
C ASP A 62 -3.57 -9.71 4.70
N GLY A 63 -2.36 -10.00 5.19
CA GLY A 63 -1.10 -9.59 4.59
C GLY A 63 -0.63 -8.21 5.01
N TRP A 64 -1.26 -7.60 6.03
CA TRP A 64 -0.90 -6.29 6.57
C TRP A 64 -0.60 -6.34 8.06
N HIS A 65 0.44 -5.61 8.49
CA HIS A 65 0.66 -5.38 9.93
C HIS A 65 -0.27 -4.26 10.42
N ASP A 66 -1.55 -4.59 10.66
CA ASP A 66 -2.50 -3.70 11.32
C ASP A 66 -2.20 -3.58 12.82
N CYS A 67 -1.70 -4.64 13.44
CA CYS A 67 -1.16 -4.59 14.78
C CYS A 67 0.24 -3.94 14.78
N PRO A 68 0.54 -3.06 15.75
CA PRO A 68 1.86 -2.41 15.84
C PRO A 68 2.99 -3.39 16.19
N ASP A 69 2.65 -4.59 16.69
CA ASP A 69 3.56 -5.69 16.93
C ASP A 69 3.47 -6.80 15.86
N GLY A 70 2.69 -6.61 14.79
CA GLY A 70 2.49 -7.57 13.70
C GLY A 70 1.85 -8.90 14.12
N THR A 71 1.23 -8.94 15.31
CA THR A 71 0.69 -10.20 15.88
C THR A 71 -0.58 -10.70 15.19
N ASP A 72 -1.18 -9.89 14.35
CA ASP A 72 -2.26 -10.23 13.44
C ASP A 72 -1.81 -11.11 12.27
N GLU A 73 -0.52 -11.06 11.89
CA GLU A 73 0.03 -11.83 10.77
C GLU A 73 0.86 -13.05 11.21
N VAL A 74 0.91 -13.35 12.52
CA VAL A 74 1.62 -14.54 13.03
C VAL A 74 0.68 -15.73 13.19
N ASN A 75 1.18 -16.92 12.91
CA ASN A 75 0.48 -18.19 13.11
C ASN A 75 -0.82 -18.33 12.27
N CYS A 76 -0.81 -17.79 11.06
CA CYS A 76 -1.86 -17.96 10.05
C CYS A 76 -1.91 -19.41 9.54
N THR A 77 -2.55 -20.30 10.29
CA THR A 77 -2.72 -21.70 9.88
C THR A 77 -3.92 -21.84 8.95
N GLY A 78 -3.68 -21.95 7.65
CA GLY A 78 -4.72 -22.28 6.67
C GLY A 78 -5.66 -21.12 6.30
N VAL A 79 -5.31 -19.89 6.65
CA VAL A 79 -5.95 -18.67 6.16
C VAL A 79 -4.92 -17.91 5.34
N SER A 80 -4.86 -18.25 4.06
CA SER A 80 -4.38 -17.34 3.03
C SER A 80 -5.64 -16.68 2.47
N TYR A 81 -5.91 -15.41 2.74
CA TYR A 81 -6.89 -14.70 1.93
C TYR A 81 -6.20 -13.82 0.88
N PRO A 82 -6.62 -13.93 -0.40
CA PRO A 82 -7.56 -14.92 -0.92
C PRO A 82 -6.87 -16.26 -1.15
N ALA A 83 -7.54 -17.35 -0.78
CA ALA A 83 -7.15 -18.69 -1.17
C ALA A 83 -7.36 -18.84 -2.68
N PHE A 84 -6.32 -18.52 -3.44
CA PHE A 84 -5.97 -19.31 -4.60
C PHE A 84 -4.54 -19.75 -4.38
N GLY A 85 -4.21 -20.99 -4.75
CA GLY A 85 -2.84 -21.32 -5.10
C GLY A 85 -2.49 -20.48 -6.31
N SER A 86 -2.23 -19.19 -6.10
CA SER A 86 -1.78 -18.26 -7.11
C SER A 86 -0.38 -18.72 -7.45
N VAL A 87 -0.35 -19.45 -8.57
CA VAL A 87 0.86 -20.02 -9.11
C VAL A 87 1.71 -18.85 -9.56
N CYS A 88 3.00 -18.91 -9.25
CA CYS A 88 3.93 -17.93 -9.75
C CYS A 88 3.87 -17.90 -11.29
N GLU A 89 3.75 -16.70 -11.84
CA GLU A 89 3.83 -16.45 -13.28
C GLU A 89 5.02 -15.53 -13.58
N PRO A 90 5.62 -15.61 -14.78
CA PRO A 90 6.71 -14.72 -15.15
C PRO A 90 6.25 -13.26 -15.16
N VAL A 91 7.14 -12.34 -14.78
CA VAL A 91 6.87 -10.90 -14.88
C VAL A 91 6.89 -10.48 -16.36
N GLU A 92 5.80 -9.87 -16.82
CA GLU A 92 5.61 -9.35 -18.18
C GLU A 92 5.56 -7.82 -18.21
N VAL A 93 5.28 -7.17 -17.07
CA VAL A 93 5.23 -5.70 -16.97
C VAL A 93 6.62 -5.09 -17.20
N GLU A 94 6.81 -4.41 -18.32
CA GLU A 94 8.12 -3.92 -18.80
C GLU A 94 8.89 -3.10 -17.75
N MET A 95 8.20 -2.18 -17.06
CA MET A 95 8.85 -1.35 -16.04
C MET A 95 9.28 -2.14 -14.80
N CYS A 96 8.81 -3.37 -14.61
CA CYS A 96 9.14 -4.21 -13.45
C CYS A 96 10.17 -5.31 -13.76
N LEU A 97 10.65 -5.39 -15.00
CA LEU A 97 11.72 -6.30 -15.37
C LEU A 97 13.07 -5.91 -14.78
N GLY A 98 13.83 -6.89 -14.29
CA GLY A 98 15.21 -6.71 -13.82
C GLY A 98 15.35 -6.14 -12.40
N LEU A 99 14.33 -6.25 -11.56
CA LEU A 99 14.31 -5.73 -10.18
C LEU A 99 14.79 -6.73 -9.10
N GLY A 100 15.38 -7.86 -9.50
CA GLY A 100 15.86 -8.89 -8.56
C GLY A 100 14.89 -10.06 -8.35
N TYR A 101 13.79 -10.10 -9.09
CA TYR A 101 12.88 -11.24 -9.21
C TYR A 101 12.36 -11.36 -10.64
N ASN A 102 11.93 -12.56 -11.01
CA ASN A 102 11.43 -12.88 -12.36
C ASN A 102 10.02 -13.48 -12.35
N ALA A 103 9.46 -13.74 -11.17
CA ALA A 103 8.14 -14.33 -11.01
C ALA A 103 7.29 -13.51 -10.03
N THR A 104 6.03 -13.30 -10.40
CA THR A 104 5.02 -12.55 -9.65
C THR A 104 3.83 -13.46 -9.33
N SER A 105 2.98 -12.99 -8.44
CA SER A 105 1.72 -13.66 -8.09
C SER A 105 0.63 -12.60 -7.94
N PHE A 106 -0.59 -12.96 -8.34
CA PHE A 106 -1.76 -12.08 -8.27
C PHE A 106 -2.94 -12.81 -7.59
N PRO A 107 -3.92 -12.09 -7.00
CA PRO A 107 -4.07 -10.63 -7.03
C PRO A 107 -3.05 -9.90 -6.15
N ASN A 108 -2.76 -8.63 -6.45
CA ASN A 108 -1.91 -7.82 -5.56
C ASN A 108 -2.66 -7.42 -4.29
N ILE A 109 -1.92 -7.19 -3.21
CA ILE A 109 -2.53 -6.91 -1.89
C ILE A 109 -2.98 -5.45 -1.74
N TRP A 110 -2.39 -4.52 -2.51
CA TRP A 110 -2.62 -3.08 -2.35
C TRP A 110 -3.93 -2.57 -2.96
N LEU A 111 -4.32 -3.10 -4.13
CA LEU A 111 -5.48 -2.64 -4.87
C LEU A 111 -6.41 -3.78 -5.29
N ALA A 112 -6.12 -5.01 -4.84
CA ALA A 112 -6.81 -6.22 -5.29
C ALA A 112 -6.82 -6.33 -6.83
N ILE A 113 -5.77 -5.84 -7.49
CA ILE A 113 -5.63 -5.95 -8.95
C ILE A 113 -5.53 -7.43 -9.28
N PRO A 114 -6.33 -7.96 -10.22
CA PRO A 114 -6.44 -9.40 -10.44
C PRO A 114 -5.31 -10.01 -11.28
N ASP A 115 -4.61 -9.21 -12.09
CA ASP A 115 -3.62 -9.69 -13.05
C ASP A 115 -2.59 -8.61 -13.45
N GLN A 116 -1.58 -9.01 -14.22
CA GLN A 116 -0.53 -8.11 -14.71
C GLN A 116 -1.02 -7.06 -15.71
N GLU A 117 -2.10 -7.31 -16.45
CA GLU A 117 -2.66 -6.33 -17.40
C GLU A 117 -3.24 -5.13 -16.64
N GLY A 118 -4.05 -5.39 -15.61
CA GLY A 118 -4.57 -4.35 -14.73
C GLY A 118 -3.47 -3.60 -13.98
N ALA A 119 -2.39 -4.30 -13.60
CA ALA A 119 -1.22 -3.65 -13.01
C ALA A 119 -0.52 -2.75 -14.04
N ALA A 120 -0.34 -3.22 -15.28
CA ALA A 120 0.25 -2.44 -16.35
C ALA A 120 -0.58 -1.19 -16.65
N GLU A 121 -1.91 -1.28 -16.72
CA GLU A 121 -2.81 -0.13 -16.92
C GLU A 121 -2.62 0.95 -15.85
N VAL A 122 -2.57 0.57 -14.58
CA VAL A 122 -2.33 1.55 -13.48
C VAL A 122 -0.93 2.15 -13.56
N LEU A 123 0.03 1.38 -14.07
CA LEU A 123 1.42 1.78 -14.21
C LEU A 123 1.72 2.53 -15.51
N GLN A 124 0.79 2.61 -16.48
CA GLN A 124 0.97 3.37 -17.72
C GLN A 124 1.21 4.86 -17.46
N ASP A 125 0.64 5.42 -16.39
CA ASP A 125 0.88 6.80 -15.96
C ASP A 125 2.28 7.01 -15.33
N TYR A 126 3.04 5.94 -15.09
CA TYR A 126 4.46 6.00 -14.71
C TYR A 126 5.39 5.63 -15.88
N GLN A 127 4.85 5.15 -17.00
CA GLN A 127 5.63 4.85 -18.20
C GLN A 127 5.95 6.15 -18.96
N VAL A 128 7.24 6.38 -19.22
CA VAL A 128 7.68 7.39 -20.17
C VAL A 128 7.74 6.78 -21.56
N SER A 129 7.11 7.48 -22.51
CA SER A 129 7.33 7.29 -23.94
C SER A 129 8.81 7.55 -24.25
N CYS A 130 9.53 6.52 -24.68
CA CYS A 130 10.93 6.66 -25.09
C CYS A 130 11.05 7.66 -26.27
N PRO A 131 11.88 8.71 -26.19
CA PRO A 131 12.24 9.52 -27.35
C PRO A 131 13.31 8.75 -28.14
N GLY A 132 12.88 7.77 -28.91
CA GLY A 132 13.77 6.98 -29.75
C GLY A 132 12.98 5.88 -30.45
N ALA A 133 12.91 5.96 -31.77
CA ALA A 133 12.14 5.06 -32.63
C ALA A 133 12.58 3.59 -32.47
N ALA A 134 11.97 2.84 -31.54
CA ALA A 134 12.17 1.39 -31.43
C ALA A 134 11.08 0.61 -30.64
N CYS A 135 9.85 1.13 -30.48
CA CYS A 135 8.73 0.28 -30.06
C CYS A 135 7.47 0.62 -30.86
N GLY A 136 6.99 -0.31 -31.70
CA GLY A 136 5.61 -0.29 -32.20
C GLY A 136 4.66 -0.54 -31.03
N THR A 137 3.42 -0.05 -30.97
CA THR A 137 2.41 0.05 -32.02
C THR A 137 1.44 1.23 -31.77
N THR A 138 0.86 1.74 -32.86
CA THR A 138 -0.15 2.81 -33.08
C THR A 138 -0.85 3.50 -31.88
N PRO A 139 -0.85 4.85 -31.81
CA PRO A 139 -1.72 5.60 -30.91
C PRO A 139 -3.09 5.89 -31.55
N THR A 140 -4.18 5.56 -30.86
CA THR A 140 -5.52 6.08 -31.19
C THR A 140 -6.07 6.94 -30.05
N THR A 141 -6.41 8.19 -30.43
CA THR A 141 -7.44 9.06 -29.84
C THR A 141 -7.01 10.10 -28.77
N THR A 142 -6.45 11.21 -29.26
CA THR A 142 -6.88 12.62 -29.08
C THR A 142 -7.37 13.21 -27.73
N TYR A 143 -7.07 12.65 -26.55
CA TYR A 143 -7.29 13.36 -25.27
C TYR A 143 -6.05 13.56 -24.38
N HIS A 144 -4.88 13.01 -24.76
CA HIS A 144 -3.67 12.96 -23.91
C HIS A 144 -2.61 14.05 -24.19
N ALA A 145 -2.99 15.28 -24.53
CA ALA A 145 -2.00 16.32 -24.90
C ALA A 145 -1.63 17.32 -23.79
N MET A 146 -2.18 17.22 -22.58
CA MET A 146 -1.82 18.12 -21.45
C MET A 146 -0.99 17.48 -20.33
N LEU A 147 -0.87 16.15 -20.28
CA LEU A 147 -0.16 15.43 -19.20
C LEU A 147 1.22 14.88 -19.59
N THR A 148 1.62 14.99 -20.86
CA THR A 148 2.86 14.39 -21.39
C THR A 148 4.14 15.20 -21.17
N THR A 149 4.08 16.40 -20.56
CA THR A 149 5.26 17.27 -20.42
C THR A 149 5.90 17.27 -19.03
N THR A 150 5.27 16.70 -18.00
CA THR A 150 5.81 16.63 -16.63
C THR A 150 6.41 15.26 -16.28
N LEU A 151 5.93 14.18 -16.91
CA LEU A 151 6.37 12.80 -16.68
C LEU A 151 7.81 12.46 -17.13
N PRO A 152 8.35 13.03 -18.23
CA PRO A 152 9.74 12.78 -18.65
C PRO A 152 10.80 13.27 -17.65
N LEU A 153 10.44 14.16 -16.70
CA LEU A 153 11.34 14.66 -15.66
C LEU A 153 11.56 13.67 -14.51
N LEU A 154 10.63 12.72 -14.29
CA LEU A 154 10.72 11.80 -13.15
C LEU A 154 11.83 10.76 -13.34
N MET A 155 12.10 10.34 -14.58
CA MET A 155 13.13 9.34 -14.89
C MET A 155 14.57 9.88 -14.88
N GLU A 156 14.75 11.20 -14.93
CA GLU A 156 16.06 11.84 -14.75
C GLU A 156 16.40 12.07 -13.27
N LEU A 157 15.44 11.90 -12.37
CA LEU A 157 15.69 11.99 -10.94
C LEU A 157 16.50 10.76 -10.51
N ALA A 158 17.62 10.99 -9.81
CA ALA A 158 18.43 9.93 -9.19
C ALA A 158 17.61 9.02 -8.24
N CYS A 159 16.42 9.46 -7.85
CA CYS A 159 15.52 8.73 -6.99
C CYS A 159 14.64 7.68 -7.73
N TYR A 160 14.49 7.80 -9.06
CA TYR A 160 13.56 6.98 -9.86
C TYR A 160 13.77 5.47 -9.67
N GLN A 161 15.01 5.01 -9.54
CA GLN A 161 15.30 3.59 -9.31
C GLN A 161 14.69 3.07 -8.01
N HIS A 162 14.67 3.88 -6.95
CA HIS A 162 14.10 3.50 -5.66
C HIS A 162 12.57 3.52 -5.72
N LEU A 163 12.00 4.53 -6.38
CA LEU A 163 10.56 4.62 -6.62
C LEU A 163 10.05 3.47 -7.50
N ARG A 164 10.77 3.17 -8.58
CA ARG A 164 10.48 2.05 -9.50
C ARG A 164 10.48 0.72 -8.76
N LEU A 165 11.50 0.48 -7.93
CA LEU A 165 11.57 -0.73 -7.11
C LEU A 165 10.37 -0.82 -6.16
N LEU A 166 10.05 0.25 -5.43
CA LEU A 166 8.91 0.26 -4.52
C LEU A 166 7.60 0.00 -5.29
N ILE A 167 7.30 0.82 -6.30
CA ILE A 167 6.05 0.70 -7.07
C ILE A 167 5.89 -0.70 -7.66
N CYS A 168 6.92 -1.24 -8.31
CA CYS A 168 6.81 -2.60 -8.85
C CYS A 168 6.65 -3.65 -7.77
N SER A 169 7.31 -3.52 -6.62
CA SER A 169 7.15 -4.47 -5.52
C SER A 169 5.75 -4.43 -4.89
N LEU A 170 5.01 -3.33 -5.00
CA LEU A 170 3.64 -3.20 -4.49
C LEU A 170 2.59 -3.66 -5.53
N PHE A 171 2.80 -3.30 -6.79
CA PHE A 171 1.82 -3.51 -7.86
C PHE A 171 2.02 -4.84 -8.62
N VAL A 172 3.27 -5.30 -8.74
CA VAL A 172 3.70 -6.55 -9.39
C VAL A 172 4.61 -7.30 -8.43
N PRO A 173 4.08 -7.75 -7.28
CA PRO A 173 4.87 -8.20 -6.15
C PRO A 173 5.60 -9.53 -6.45
N LYS A 174 6.72 -9.77 -5.78
CA LYS A 174 7.47 -11.01 -5.94
C LYS A 174 6.63 -12.22 -5.52
N CYS A 175 6.74 -13.33 -6.24
CA CYS A 175 6.12 -14.58 -5.82
C CYS A 175 6.94 -15.29 -4.71
N THR A 176 6.26 -15.90 -3.75
CA THR A 176 6.89 -16.80 -2.77
C THR A 176 7.20 -18.18 -3.39
N PRO A 177 8.13 -18.97 -2.83
CA PRO A 177 8.43 -20.32 -3.35
C PRO A 177 7.24 -21.28 -3.32
N ASP A 178 6.35 -21.12 -2.36
CA ASP A 178 5.16 -21.97 -2.15
C ASP A 178 3.91 -21.45 -2.90
N GLY A 179 4.06 -20.35 -3.65
CA GLY A 179 2.95 -19.64 -4.28
C GLY A 179 2.33 -18.60 -3.36
N GLY A 180 1.82 -17.52 -3.96
CA GLY A 180 1.36 -16.35 -3.24
C GLY A 180 2.29 -15.14 -3.36
N VAL A 181 1.88 -14.07 -2.69
CA VAL A 181 2.44 -12.73 -2.85
C VAL A 181 3.42 -12.42 -1.73
N LEU A 182 4.60 -11.93 -2.08
CA LEU A 182 5.60 -11.40 -1.16
C LEU A 182 5.69 -9.88 -1.30
N GLN A 183 5.25 -9.16 -0.28
CA GLN A 183 5.30 -7.70 -0.21
C GLN A 183 6.74 -7.17 0.00
N PRO A 184 7.03 -5.91 -0.34
CA PRO A 184 8.34 -5.32 -0.06
C PRO A 184 8.54 -5.09 1.44
N CYS A 185 9.79 -5.20 1.90
CA CYS A 185 10.14 -4.81 3.25
C CYS A 185 9.97 -3.31 3.46
N GLN A 186 9.67 -2.90 4.70
CA GLN A 186 9.58 -1.49 5.12
C GLN A 186 10.81 -0.68 4.69
N ALA A 187 12.01 -1.28 4.75
CA ALA A 187 13.25 -0.65 4.33
C ALA A 187 13.24 -0.19 2.86
N VAL A 188 12.59 -0.93 1.96
CA VAL A 188 12.45 -0.55 0.53
C VAL A 188 11.61 0.70 0.38
N CYS A 189 10.49 0.79 1.13
CA CYS A 189 9.63 1.96 1.14
C CYS A 189 10.33 3.20 1.72
N LEU A 190 10.99 3.05 2.88
CA LEU A 190 11.72 4.15 3.51
C LEU A 190 12.85 4.66 2.62
N ALA A 191 13.56 3.77 1.92
CA ALA A 191 14.61 4.17 0.99
C ALA A 191 14.07 4.98 -0.20
N ALA A 192 12.88 4.63 -0.70
CA ALA A 192 12.22 5.39 -1.76
C ALA A 192 11.68 6.73 -1.26
N GLU A 193 11.05 6.76 -0.09
CA GLU A 193 10.56 7.99 0.54
C GLU A 193 11.70 8.99 0.74
N LEU A 194 12.80 8.55 1.39
CA LEU A 194 13.96 9.39 1.66
C LEU A 194 14.54 10.04 0.40
N ARG A 195 14.54 9.33 -0.73
CA ARG A 195 15.16 9.81 -1.97
C ARG A 195 14.21 10.57 -2.88
N CYS A 196 12.91 10.27 -2.85
CA CYS A 196 11.95 10.84 -3.79
C CYS A 196 10.99 11.86 -3.19
N GLN A 197 10.70 11.82 -1.89
CA GLN A 197 9.68 12.68 -1.27
C GLN A 197 9.94 14.17 -1.53
N GLN A 198 11.19 14.62 -1.41
CA GLN A 198 11.52 16.02 -1.68
C GLN A 198 11.34 16.39 -3.16
N SER A 199 11.78 15.54 -4.08
CA SER A 199 11.66 15.78 -5.53
C SER A 199 10.19 15.77 -5.99
N LEU A 200 9.39 14.85 -5.46
CA LEU A 200 7.94 14.81 -5.71
C LEU A 200 7.24 16.03 -5.10
N GLY A 201 7.66 16.46 -3.91
CA GLY A 201 7.15 17.67 -3.26
C GLY A 201 7.38 18.95 -4.09
N LEU A 202 8.51 19.06 -4.79
CA LEU A 202 8.78 20.17 -5.72
C LEU A 202 7.81 20.20 -6.91
N LEU A 203 7.25 19.05 -7.27
CA LEU A 203 6.23 18.90 -8.32
C LEU A 203 4.79 19.00 -7.76
N GLY A 204 4.63 19.29 -6.47
CA GLY A 204 3.33 19.35 -5.80
C GLY A 204 2.70 17.99 -5.51
N ILE A 205 3.48 16.90 -5.61
CA ILE A 205 3.02 15.53 -5.36
C ILE A 205 3.40 15.16 -3.91
N LEU A 206 2.39 14.89 -3.09
CA LEU A 206 2.59 14.37 -1.73
C LEU A 206 2.94 12.88 -1.78
N TRP A 207 3.79 12.43 -0.85
CA TRP A 207 4.12 11.02 -0.70
C TRP A 207 2.89 10.21 -0.27
N PRO A 208 2.44 9.21 -1.06
CA PRO A 208 1.14 8.57 -0.82
C PRO A 208 1.22 7.32 0.06
N ILE A 209 2.42 6.83 0.41
CA ILE A 209 2.60 5.51 1.03
C ILE A 209 3.05 5.65 2.49
N ASN A 210 2.32 5.04 3.42
CA ASN A 210 2.74 4.91 4.81
C ASN A 210 3.60 3.65 4.97
N CYS A 211 4.92 3.81 5.06
CA CYS A 211 5.85 2.68 5.14
C CYS A 211 5.67 1.80 6.39
N ASN A 212 5.04 2.30 7.45
CA ASN A 212 4.82 1.53 8.70
C ASN A 212 3.88 0.33 8.52
N ILE A 213 3.12 0.29 7.44
CA ILE A 213 2.18 -0.80 7.13
C ILE A 213 2.94 -2.03 6.57
N LEU A 214 4.15 -1.83 6.03
CA LEU A 214 4.97 -2.90 5.47
C LEU A 214 5.76 -3.63 6.58
N PRO A 215 6.11 -4.92 6.37
CA PRO A 215 6.89 -5.68 7.33
C PRO A 215 8.27 -5.07 7.61
N ASP A 216 8.59 -4.85 8.89
CA ASP A 216 9.94 -4.47 9.34
C ASP A 216 10.76 -5.72 9.63
N SER A 217 11.30 -6.32 8.58
CA SER A 217 12.13 -7.53 8.65
C SER A 217 13.28 -7.47 7.66
N SER A 218 14.30 -8.29 7.94
CA SER A 218 15.41 -8.56 7.04
C SER A 218 15.40 -10.01 6.53
N ASP A 219 14.39 -10.79 6.91
CA ASP A 219 14.23 -12.17 6.45
C ASP A 219 13.63 -12.18 5.02
N PRO A 220 14.31 -12.81 4.04
CA PRO A 220 13.86 -12.85 2.64
C PRO A 220 12.60 -13.69 2.41
N ILE A 221 12.13 -14.43 3.41
CA ILE A 221 10.87 -15.19 3.39
C ILE A 221 9.69 -14.32 3.81
N GLU A 222 9.91 -13.36 4.72
CA GLU A 222 8.85 -12.51 5.26
C GLU A 222 8.55 -11.32 4.34
N CYS A 223 9.56 -10.76 3.69
CA CYS A 223 9.37 -9.65 2.76
C CYS A 223 10.47 -9.58 1.69
N PHE A 224 10.19 -8.86 0.62
CA PHE A 224 11.11 -8.66 -0.48
C PHE A 224 12.02 -7.45 -0.26
N GLN A 225 13.33 -7.71 -0.30
CA GLN A 225 14.38 -6.70 -0.38
C GLN A 225 15.47 -7.20 -1.36
N PRO A 226 15.84 -6.41 -2.38
CA PRO A 226 16.91 -6.77 -3.32
C PRO A 226 18.32 -6.55 -2.76
#